data_AF-A0A257GMA2-F1
#
_entry.id   AF-A0A257GMA2-F1
#
_cell.length_a   1.000
_cell.length_b   1.000
_cell.length_c   1.000
_cell.angle_alpha   90.00
_cell.angle_beta   90.00
_cell.angle_gamma   90.00
#
_symmetry.space_group_name_H-M   'P 1'
#
loop_
_entity.id
_entity.type
_entity.pdbx_description
1 polymer ?
#
loop_
_entity_poly.entity_id
_entity_poly.type
_entity_poly.pdbx_seq_one_letter_code
_entity_poly.pdbx_strand_id
1 'polypeptide(L)'
;MFDRLAHVLRLFVFGIMALGLLPATAQAAGRKLALVVGNQAYTQLPGLNTPVEDAQALSNTLRNLGFEVTLLTDVGPAVFQAVLGTFAGDVDKADTVLFYYAGHAFQKDGINHLVPVNARLADAAALDSETWRLDDIAKALKGKTNQLLLFVDACRDNPLPEAVRPVAEAGGLAQFDGGAGTFVAFATAPGQVAWDKTKGAVNSPFAAALLAHIAKPGQNISDLMIAVRNDVETATDGKQTPWDQSSLREQFFFVPPADAPAAPAAPVSDEALPEFEVVADQSTALAPPGGITVVGQGVGDDKLASLDSDSRTTNTKLPDNTTNTKLPDNLALGVQTELDRIGCYGMRVDGDWGNGSRRAMTAYYEAKKLPPGDLEPTEAVYRALLSEPANTCAKAAVAVKAPTKSPTKSTTKSPTKSSGKKPTATKPTKTKPAAAAAPVKKQPTCKFMVIAIVCS
;
A
#
# COMPACT_ATOMS: atom_id res chain seq x y z
N MET A 1 -58.90 40.86 -23.23
CA MET A 1 -57.49 41.31 -23.37
C MET A 1 -56.61 40.85 -22.21
N PHE A 2 -57.17 40.67 -20.99
CA PHE A 2 -56.41 40.24 -19.80
C PHE A 2 -55.98 38.76 -19.77
N ASP A 3 -56.72 37.82 -20.39
CA ASP A 3 -56.37 36.38 -20.35
C ASP A 3 -55.16 35.98 -21.21
N ARG A 4 -54.89 36.72 -22.29
CA ARG A 4 -53.75 36.43 -23.17
C ARG A 4 -52.42 36.89 -22.57
N LEU A 5 -52.43 37.86 -21.66
CA LEU A 5 -51.23 38.36 -20.98
C LEU A 5 -50.77 37.40 -19.87
N ALA A 6 -51.72 36.73 -19.18
CA ALA A 6 -51.41 35.75 -18.14
C ALA A 6 -50.79 34.45 -18.68
N HIS A 7 -51.11 34.07 -19.92
CA HIS A 7 -50.52 32.88 -20.57
C HIS A 7 -49.10 33.12 -21.07
N VAL A 8 -48.81 34.33 -21.58
CA VAL A 8 -47.45 34.70 -22.01
C VAL A 8 -46.50 34.81 -20.82
N LEU A 9 -46.98 35.33 -19.67
CA LEU A 9 -46.18 35.43 -18.45
C LEU A 9 -45.88 34.06 -17.81
N ARG A 10 -46.81 33.09 -17.89
CA ARG A 10 -46.60 31.71 -17.39
C ARG A 10 -45.59 30.91 -18.24
N LEU A 11 -45.56 31.14 -19.56
CA LEU A 11 -44.57 30.51 -20.44
C LEU A 11 -43.17 31.11 -20.28
N PHE A 12 -43.05 32.39 -19.94
CA PHE A 12 -41.77 33.04 -19.66
C PHE A 12 -41.13 32.57 -18.34
N VAL A 13 -41.93 32.31 -17.30
CA VAL A 13 -41.43 31.80 -16.01
C VAL A 13 -40.98 30.33 -16.10
N PHE A 14 -41.62 29.51 -16.96
CA PHE A 14 -41.18 28.14 -17.22
C PHE A 14 -39.97 28.05 -18.15
N GLY A 15 -39.76 29.04 -19.04
CA GLY A 15 -38.58 29.10 -19.91
C GLY A 15 -37.28 29.48 -19.17
N ILE A 16 -37.38 30.31 -18.12
CA ILE A 16 -36.21 30.75 -17.34
C ILE A 16 -35.81 29.72 -16.26
N MET A 17 -36.74 28.85 -15.82
CA MET A 17 -36.44 27.78 -14.85
C MET A 17 -35.77 26.55 -15.48
N ALA A 18 -35.73 26.45 -16.83
CA ALA A 18 -35.11 25.34 -17.56
C ALA A 18 -33.66 25.61 -18.02
N LEU A 19 -33.13 26.83 -17.81
CA LEU A 19 -31.78 27.24 -18.27
C LEU A 19 -30.71 27.19 -17.16
N GLY A 20 -30.95 26.45 -16.07
CA GLY A 20 -30.09 26.44 -14.88
C GLY A 20 -29.37 25.13 -14.54
N LEU A 21 -29.51 24.07 -15.34
CA LEU A 21 -28.76 22.82 -15.13
C LEU A 21 -27.62 22.71 -16.15
N LEU A 22 -26.60 23.54 -15.97
CA LEU A 22 -25.28 23.19 -16.48
C LEU A 22 -24.78 22.03 -15.62
N PRO A 23 -24.42 20.86 -16.19
CA PRO A 23 -23.79 19.81 -15.41
C PRO A 23 -22.52 20.40 -14.81
N ALA A 24 -22.42 20.41 -13.48
CA ALA A 24 -21.18 20.68 -12.80
C ALA A 24 -20.16 19.68 -13.36
N THR A 25 -19.23 20.16 -14.18
CA THR A 25 -18.09 19.37 -14.60
C THR A 25 -17.35 19.05 -13.33
N ALA A 26 -17.47 17.81 -12.85
CA ALA A 26 -16.62 17.31 -11.78
C ALA A 26 -15.18 17.56 -12.26
N GLN A 27 -14.50 18.51 -11.61
CA GLN A 27 -13.09 18.77 -11.87
C GLN A 27 -12.40 17.41 -11.73
N ALA A 28 -11.77 16.92 -12.80
CA ALA A 28 -11.08 15.65 -12.76
C ALA A 28 -10.06 15.73 -11.62
N ALA A 29 -10.29 14.96 -10.56
CA ALA A 29 -9.31 14.81 -9.50
C ALA A 29 -8.00 14.37 -10.17
N GLY A 30 -6.90 15.06 -9.85
CA GLY A 30 -5.60 14.77 -10.44
C GLY A 30 -5.26 13.27 -10.38
N ARG A 31 -4.53 12.76 -11.37
CA ARG A 31 -4.22 11.33 -11.47
C ARG A 31 -3.29 10.94 -10.32
N LYS A 32 -3.65 9.91 -9.55
CA LYS A 32 -2.90 9.44 -8.39
C LYS A 32 -2.44 8.01 -8.60
N LEU A 33 -1.14 7.77 -8.56
CA LEU A 33 -0.56 6.44 -8.66
C LEU A 33 -0.01 5.99 -7.31
N ALA A 34 -0.13 4.71 -6.99
CA ALA A 34 0.53 4.12 -5.83
C ALA A 34 1.24 2.81 -6.18
N LEU A 35 2.51 2.70 -5.81
CA LEU A 35 3.26 1.46 -5.77
C LEU A 35 3.39 1.02 -4.32
N VAL A 36 2.76 -0.10 -3.97
CA VAL A 36 2.68 -0.62 -2.60
C VAL A 36 3.36 -1.98 -2.56
N VAL A 37 4.37 -2.13 -1.70
CA VAL A 37 5.21 -3.32 -1.61
C VAL A 37 5.20 -3.85 -0.18
N GLY A 38 4.89 -5.15 -0.03
CA GLY A 38 4.98 -5.85 1.25
C GLY A 38 5.82 -7.12 1.11
N ASN A 39 7.03 -7.12 1.68
CA ASN A 39 7.93 -8.27 1.66
C ASN A 39 8.01 -8.91 3.05
N GLN A 40 7.56 -10.15 3.13
CA GLN A 40 7.34 -10.90 4.37
C GLN A 40 8.03 -12.27 4.36
N ALA A 41 7.88 -13.04 3.27
CA ALA A 41 8.34 -14.42 3.14
C ALA A 41 9.80 -14.50 2.64
N TYR A 42 10.74 -13.98 3.43
CA TYR A 42 12.16 -14.05 3.09
C TYR A 42 12.66 -15.51 3.08
N THR A 43 13.39 -15.86 2.03
CA THR A 43 13.87 -17.24 1.80
C THR A 43 15.21 -17.53 2.46
N GLN A 44 16.01 -16.49 2.74
CA GLN A 44 17.37 -16.60 3.29
C GLN A 44 17.59 -15.74 4.53
N LEU A 45 16.59 -14.90 4.86
CA LEU A 45 16.54 -14.09 6.08
C LEU A 45 15.29 -14.49 6.87
N PRO A 46 15.24 -14.25 8.19
CA PRO A 46 14.01 -14.40 8.96
C PRO A 46 12.82 -13.66 8.34
N GLY A 47 11.69 -14.36 8.26
CA GLY A 47 10.42 -13.78 7.81
C GLY A 47 9.87 -12.73 8.78
N LEU A 48 8.97 -11.90 8.28
CA LEU A 48 8.17 -10.93 9.06
C LEU A 48 6.72 -11.44 9.18
N ASN A 49 5.85 -10.74 9.91
CA ASN A 49 4.47 -11.20 10.14
C ASN A 49 3.36 -10.29 9.62
N THR A 50 3.68 -9.03 9.31
CA THR A 50 2.68 -8.01 8.93
C THR A 50 2.85 -7.34 7.56
N PRO A 51 4.04 -7.33 6.88
CA PRO A 51 4.18 -6.56 5.65
C PRO A 51 3.17 -6.85 4.54
N VAL A 52 2.74 -8.11 4.37
CA VAL A 52 1.75 -8.46 3.33
C VAL A 52 0.38 -7.93 3.71
N GLU A 53 -0.04 -8.14 4.95
CA GLU A 53 -1.30 -7.63 5.51
C GLU A 53 -1.36 -6.10 5.47
N ASP A 54 -0.25 -5.43 5.79
CA ASP A 54 -0.11 -3.97 5.73
C ASP A 54 -0.26 -3.45 4.30
N ALA A 55 0.50 -4.01 3.36
CA ALA A 55 0.44 -3.64 1.96
C ALA A 55 -0.97 -3.86 1.35
N GLN A 56 -1.64 -4.96 1.70
CA GLN A 56 -3.00 -5.24 1.24
C GLN A 56 -4.01 -4.24 1.80
N ALA A 57 -4.00 -3.99 3.11
CA ALA A 57 -4.93 -3.07 3.75
C ALA A 57 -4.76 -1.63 3.24
N LEU A 58 -3.51 -1.18 3.08
CA LEU A 58 -3.20 0.14 2.55
C LEU A 58 -3.61 0.26 1.08
N SER A 59 -3.35 -0.77 0.26
CA SER A 59 -3.76 -0.81 -1.15
C SER A 59 -5.27 -0.69 -1.31
N ASN A 60 -6.05 -1.41 -0.51
CA ASN A 60 -7.51 -1.35 -0.57
C ASN A 60 -8.02 0.04 -0.20
N THR A 61 -7.45 0.64 0.85
CA THR A 61 -7.81 2.00 1.27
C THR A 61 -7.44 3.04 0.22
N LEU A 62 -6.24 2.95 -0.37
CA LEU A 62 -5.78 3.86 -1.42
C LEU A 62 -6.64 3.76 -2.69
N ARG A 63 -7.05 2.56 -3.10
CA ARG A 63 -8.00 2.38 -4.22
C ARG A 63 -9.33 3.09 -3.95
N ASN A 64 -9.88 2.95 -2.74
CA ASN A 64 -11.11 3.63 -2.34
C ASN A 64 -10.97 5.16 -2.32
N LEU A 65 -9.73 5.64 -2.18
CA LEU A 65 -9.38 7.06 -2.24
C LEU A 65 -9.03 7.53 -3.67
N GLY A 66 -9.19 6.67 -4.68
CA GLY A 66 -8.98 7.03 -6.08
C GLY A 66 -7.52 6.98 -6.54
N PHE A 67 -6.66 6.21 -5.87
CA PHE A 67 -5.35 5.87 -6.41
C PHE A 67 -5.45 4.67 -7.37
N GLU A 68 -4.71 4.73 -8.46
CA GLU A 68 -4.36 3.57 -9.28
C GLU A 68 -3.22 2.81 -8.57
N VAL A 69 -3.57 1.68 -7.92
CA VAL A 69 -2.63 0.96 -7.05
C VAL A 69 -2.05 -0.27 -7.72
N THR A 70 -0.73 -0.30 -7.86
CA THR A 70 0.07 -1.50 -8.11
C THR A 70 0.54 -2.10 -6.78
N LEU A 71 0.04 -3.28 -6.43
CA LEU A 71 0.42 -4.01 -5.22
C LEU A 71 1.40 -5.13 -5.57
N LEU A 72 2.51 -5.19 -4.85
CA LEU A 72 3.51 -6.25 -4.90
C LEU A 72 3.66 -6.89 -3.52
N THR A 73 3.63 -8.21 -3.46
CA THR A 73 3.87 -8.97 -2.23
C THR A 73 4.94 -10.02 -2.47
N ASP A 74 5.88 -10.13 -1.54
CA ASP A 74 6.97 -11.11 -1.57
C ASP A 74 7.75 -11.14 -2.89
N VAL A 75 8.22 -9.97 -3.33
CA VAL A 75 8.88 -9.82 -4.63
C VAL A 75 10.42 -9.80 -4.54
N GLY A 76 11.05 -10.44 -5.52
CA GLY A 76 12.48 -10.38 -5.78
C GLY A 76 12.85 -9.27 -6.79
N PRO A 77 14.15 -9.06 -7.05
CA PRO A 77 14.67 -7.98 -7.90
C PRO A 77 14.07 -7.92 -9.30
N ALA A 78 13.98 -9.06 -10.00
CA ALA A 78 13.54 -9.08 -11.38
C ALA A 78 12.09 -8.58 -11.55
N VAL A 79 11.18 -9.05 -10.69
CA VAL A 79 9.78 -8.62 -10.72
C VAL A 79 9.67 -7.14 -10.31
N PHE A 80 10.34 -6.75 -9.22
CA PHE A 80 10.29 -5.37 -8.74
C PHE A 80 10.82 -4.38 -9.79
N GLN A 81 11.97 -4.66 -10.41
CA GLN A 81 12.56 -3.79 -11.43
C GLN A 81 11.68 -3.66 -12.68
N ALA A 82 11.09 -4.77 -13.15
CA ALA A 82 10.19 -4.73 -14.31
C ALA A 82 8.93 -3.89 -14.02
N VAL A 83 8.35 -4.05 -12.83
CA VAL A 83 7.18 -3.28 -12.40
C VAL A 83 7.53 -1.82 -12.16
N LEU A 84 8.64 -1.53 -11.48
CA LEU A 84 9.11 -0.16 -11.24
C LEU A 84 9.37 0.56 -12.56
N GLY A 85 10.01 -0.09 -13.54
CA GLY A 85 10.24 0.49 -14.86
C GLY A 85 8.94 0.80 -15.61
N THR A 86 7.96 -0.11 -15.55
CA THR A 86 6.64 0.11 -16.14
C THR A 86 5.89 1.25 -15.44
N PHE A 87 5.91 1.25 -14.11
CA PHE A 87 5.27 2.27 -13.28
C PHE A 87 5.88 3.66 -13.50
N ALA A 88 7.21 3.75 -13.59
CA ALA A 88 7.95 4.98 -13.86
C ALA A 88 7.54 5.63 -15.20
N GLY A 89 7.13 4.83 -16.20
CA GLY A 89 6.65 5.34 -17.49
C GLY A 89 5.37 6.17 -17.42
N ASP A 90 4.63 6.10 -16.31
CA ASP A 90 3.38 6.84 -16.09
C ASP A 90 3.49 7.96 -15.05
N VAL A 91 4.62 8.06 -14.35
CA VAL A 91 4.85 9.02 -13.25
C VAL A 91 4.69 10.48 -13.70
N ASP A 92 5.17 10.84 -14.89
CA ASP A 92 5.04 12.20 -15.43
C ASP A 92 3.60 12.61 -15.78
N LYS A 93 2.68 11.65 -15.81
CA LYS A 93 1.24 11.88 -16.07
C LYS A 93 0.42 11.91 -14.78
N ALA A 94 1.07 11.78 -13.63
CA ALA A 94 0.43 11.72 -12.33
C ALA A 94 0.71 13.00 -11.53
N ASP A 95 -0.32 13.54 -10.89
CA ASP A 95 -0.19 14.67 -9.98
C ASP A 95 0.37 14.23 -8.62
N THR A 96 0.06 12.99 -8.21
CA THR A 96 0.57 12.38 -6.99
C THR A 96 1.07 10.98 -7.26
N VAL A 97 2.27 10.68 -6.76
CA VAL A 97 2.82 9.32 -6.73
C VAL A 97 3.10 8.95 -5.29
N LEU A 98 2.56 7.81 -4.87
CA LEU A 98 2.79 7.24 -3.56
C LEU A 98 3.61 5.96 -3.67
N PHE A 99 4.63 5.84 -2.84
CA PHE A 99 5.37 4.61 -2.63
C PHE A 99 5.20 4.17 -1.17
N TYR A 100 4.73 2.95 -0.96
CA TYR A 100 4.73 2.32 0.36
C TYR A 100 5.56 1.06 0.32
N TYR A 101 6.45 0.89 1.29
CA TYR A 101 7.23 -0.32 1.48
C TYR A 101 7.12 -0.81 2.92
N ALA A 102 6.74 -2.07 3.08
CA ALA A 102 6.87 -2.81 4.33
C ALA A 102 7.82 -4.00 4.15
N GLY A 103 8.77 -4.16 5.06
CA GLY A 103 9.76 -5.24 4.96
C GLY A 103 11.05 -5.00 5.73
N HIS A 104 12.10 -5.71 5.33
CA HIS A 104 13.45 -5.53 5.86
C HIS A 104 14.12 -4.36 5.14
N ALA A 105 14.72 -3.45 5.91
CA ALA A 105 15.57 -2.40 5.36
C ALA A 105 16.76 -2.13 6.28
N PHE A 106 17.82 -1.58 5.73
CA PHE A 106 18.99 -1.15 6.50
C PHE A 106 19.62 0.08 5.88
N GLN A 107 20.56 0.67 6.61
CA GLN A 107 21.36 1.78 6.12
C GLN A 107 22.81 1.34 5.93
N LYS A 108 23.42 1.81 4.84
CA LYS A 108 24.85 1.74 4.59
C LYS A 108 25.31 3.07 3.98
N ASP A 109 26.37 3.67 4.53
CA ASP A 109 26.98 4.91 4.03
C ASP A 109 25.95 6.04 3.81
N GLY A 110 25.05 6.24 4.78
CA GLY A 110 23.99 7.25 4.68
C GLY A 110 22.84 6.94 3.70
N ILE A 111 22.81 5.75 3.07
CA ILE A 111 21.80 5.37 2.08
C ILE A 111 20.89 4.28 2.65
N ASN A 112 19.59 4.40 2.39
CA ASN A 112 18.60 3.40 2.78
C ASN A 112 18.48 2.31 1.71
N HIS A 113 18.62 1.05 2.12
CA HIS A 113 18.50 -0.13 1.28
C HIS A 113 17.27 -0.96 1.69
N LEU A 114 16.38 -1.22 0.73
CA LEU A 114 15.21 -2.08 0.87
C LEU A 114 15.55 -3.50 0.42
N VAL A 115 15.10 -4.50 1.17
CA VAL A 115 15.53 -5.89 0.99
C VAL A 115 14.48 -6.71 0.23
N PRO A 116 14.86 -7.36 -0.89
CA PRO A 116 14.03 -8.34 -1.59
C PRO A 116 13.91 -9.68 -0.85
N VAL A 117 12.85 -10.44 -1.08
CA VAL A 117 12.61 -11.72 -0.36
C VAL A 117 13.64 -12.83 -0.64
N ASN A 118 14.39 -12.73 -1.74
CA ASN A 118 15.42 -13.70 -2.12
C ASN A 118 16.86 -13.21 -1.85
N ALA A 119 17.04 -12.06 -1.19
CA ALA A 119 18.36 -11.56 -0.84
C ALA A 119 19.04 -12.45 0.20
N ARG A 120 20.33 -12.69 0.01
CA ARG A 120 21.20 -13.49 0.90
C ARG A 120 22.04 -12.59 1.79
N LEU A 121 22.51 -11.46 1.26
CA LEU A 121 23.34 -10.48 1.98
C LEU A 121 24.59 -11.12 2.61
N ALA A 122 25.24 -12.01 1.88
CA ALA A 122 26.33 -12.84 2.38
C ALA A 122 27.64 -12.07 2.65
N ASP A 123 27.86 -10.97 1.93
CA ASP A 123 29.04 -10.11 2.05
C ASP A 123 28.72 -8.64 1.75
N ALA A 124 29.71 -7.77 1.90
CA ALA A 124 29.56 -6.33 1.72
C ALA A 124 29.17 -5.92 0.28
N ALA A 125 29.55 -6.71 -0.73
CA ALA A 125 29.18 -6.45 -2.12
C ALA A 125 27.72 -6.86 -2.36
N ALA A 126 27.27 -7.96 -1.75
CA ALA A 126 25.88 -8.40 -1.80
C ALA A 126 24.92 -7.36 -1.20
N LEU A 127 25.35 -6.57 -0.21
CA LEU A 127 24.55 -5.46 0.32
C LEU A 127 24.15 -4.47 -0.77
N ASP A 128 25.03 -4.20 -1.74
CA ASP A 128 24.75 -3.26 -2.82
C ASP A 128 24.04 -3.93 -4.00
N SER A 129 24.48 -5.15 -4.38
CA SER A 129 23.99 -5.81 -5.59
C SER A 129 22.65 -6.54 -5.43
N GLU A 130 22.27 -6.91 -4.20
CA GLU A 130 21.05 -7.68 -3.93
C GLU A 130 19.92 -6.84 -3.32
N THR A 131 20.08 -5.53 -3.17
CA THR A 131 19.08 -4.65 -2.53
C THR A 131 18.67 -3.51 -3.44
N TRP A 132 17.67 -2.75 -3.02
CA TRP A 132 17.22 -1.56 -3.73
C TRP A 132 17.50 -0.32 -2.91
N ARG A 133 18.25 0.63 -3.48
CA ARG A 133 18.48 1.92 -2.85
C ARG A 133 17.20 2.75 -2.93
N LEU A 134 16.75 3.28 -1.78
CA LEU A 134 15.57 4.14 -1.72
C LEU A 134 15.71 5.36 -2.63
N ASP A 135 16.92 5.92 -2.74
CA ASP A 135 17.22 7.06 -3.59
C ASP A 135 16.95 6.77 -5.08
N ASP A 136 17.31 5.57 -5.55
CA ASP A 136 17.09 5.17 -6.94
C ASP A 136 15.60 4.95 -7.23
N ILE A 137 14.88 4.38 -6.26
CA ILE A 137 13.42 4.26 -6.33
C ILE A 137 12.78 5.65 -6.35
N ALA A 138 13.13 6.52 -5.43
CA ALA A 138 12.59 7.86 -5.35
C ALA A 138 12.87 8.66 -6.64
N LYS A 139 14.07 8.53 -7.19
CA LYS A 139 14.45 9.13 -8.47
C LYS A 139 13.59 8.61 -9.63
N ALA A 140 13.31 7.31 -9.68
CA ALA A 140 12.44 6.72 -10.70
C ALA A 140 10.97 7.13 -10.54
N LEU A 141 10.53 7.41 -9.31
CA LEU A 141 9.16 7.80 -8.99
C LEU A 141 8.93 9.31 -8.96
N LYS A 142 10.00 10.10 -9.09
CA LYS A 142 9.93 11.56 -9.15
C LYS A 142 9.81 12.01 -10.60
N GLY A 143 8.63 12.50 -10.96
CA GLY A 143 8.36 13.16 -12.22
C GLY A 143 8.66 14.66 -12.16
N LYS A 144 8.35 15.36 -13.25
CA LYS A 144 8.64 16.80 -13.39
C LYS A 144 7.86 17.68 -12.41
N THR A 145 6.60 17.34 -12.15
CA THR A 145 5.66 18.19 -11.40
C THR A 145 4.91 17.45 -10.30
N ASN A 146 5.06 16.13 -10.19
CA ASN A 146 4.30 15.34 -9.24
C ASN A 146 4.72 15.60 -7.79
N GLN A 147 3.75 15.47 -6.88
CA GLN A 147 4.02 15.28 -5.46
C GLN A 147 4.39 13.82 -5.24
N LEU A 148 5.56 13.56 -4.65
CA LEU A 148 6.03 12.22 -4.34
C LEU A 148 5.90 11.97 -2.84
N LEU A 149 5.15 10.95 -2.44
CA LEU A 149 4.93 10.55 -1.05
C LEU A 149 5.57 9.18 -0.81
N LEU A 150 6.55 9.08 0.07
CA LEU A 150 7.21 7.83 0.44
C LEU A 150 6.87 7.46 1.88
N PHE A 151 6.44 6.22 2.09
CA PHE A 151 6.16 5.67 3.40
C PHE A 151 6.95 4.36 3.56
N VAL A 152 7.88 4.33 4.51
CA VAL A 152 8.79 3.20 4.71
C VAL A 152 8.57 2.61 6.10
N ASP A 153 7.90 1.45 6.11
CA ASP A 153 7.54 0.67 7.28
C ASP A 153 8.46 -0.54 7.44
N ALA A 154 9.72 -0.26 7.76
CA ALA A 154 10.75 -1.28 7.80
C ALA A 154 11.35 -1.46 9.20
N CYS A 155 11.48 -2.72 9.60
CA CYS A 155 12.12 -3.11 10.85
C CYS A 155 13.65 -3.01 10.74
N ARG A 156 14.29 -2.60 11.85
CA ARG A 156 15.72 -2.33 11.93
C ARG A 156 16.50 -3.30 12.82
N ASP A 157 15.81 -4.16 13.57
CA ASP A 157 16.34 -5.44 14.08
C ASP A 157 16.51 -6.44 12.93
N ASN A 158 16.91 -5.91 11.77
CA ASN A 158 16.99 -6.60 10.52
C ASN A 158 18.12 -7.62 10.68
N PRO A 159 17.83 -8.92 10.51
CA PRO A 159 18.76 -10.03 10.72
C PRO A 159 19.80 -10.09 9.60
N LEU A 160 20.53 -8.99 9.38
CA LEU A 160 21.71 -8.97 8.56
C LEU A 160 22.66 -10.06 9.06
N PRO A 161 23.18 -10.91 8.17
CA PRO A 161 24.18 -11.91 8.55
C PRO A 161 25.34 -11.27 9.32
N GLU A 162 25.86 -11.96 10.32
CA GLU A 162 26.90 -11.41 11.22
C GLU A 162 28.09 -10.83 10.45
N ALA A 163 28.45 -11.46 9.33
CA ALA A 163 29.53 -11.03 8.44
C ALA A 163 29.37 -9.60 7.87
N VAL A 164 28.14 -9.11 7.72
CA VAL A 164 27.85 -7.81 7.08
C VAL A 164 27.31 -6.76 8.05
N ARG A 165 26.99 -7.14 9.29
CA ARG A 165 26.54 -6.22 10.35
C ARG A 165 27.51 -5.07 10.65
N PRO A 166 28.86 -5.22 10.59
CA PRO A 166 29.78 -4.09 10.81
C PRO A 166 29.78 -3.06 9.67
N VAL A 167 29.34 -3.47 8.47
CA VAL A 167 29.32 -2.64 7.27
C VAL A 167 28.00 -1.88 7.15
N ALA A 168 26.90 -2.47 7.61
CA ALA A 168 25.65 -1.75 7.82
C ALA A 168 25.77 -0.88 9.07
N GLU A 169 25.38 0.39 8.99
CA GLU A 169 25.50 1.31 10.12
C GLU A 169 24.59 0.88 11.28
N ALA A 170 24.96 1.18 12.53
CA ALA A 170 24.11 0.99 13.71
C ALA A 170 23.26 2.25 13.99
N GLY A 171 21.92 2.12 14.11
CA GLY A 171 20.97 3.20 14.43
C GLY A 171 19.98 3.65 13.33
N GLY A 172 18.86 2.96 13.12
CA GLY A 172 17.76 3.37 12.22
C GLY A 172 18.03 3.50 10.70
N LEU A 173 17.03 3.94 9.94
CA LEU A 173 17.22 4.36 8.55
C LEU A 173 17.86 5.75 8.50
N ALA A 174 18.65 6.03 7.46
CA ALA A 174 19.19 7.35 7.20
C ALA A 174 18.06 8.35 6.93
N GLN A 175 18.34 9.61 7.27
CA GLN A 175 17.55 10.72 6.76
C GLN A 175 17.59 10.73 5.23
N PHE A 176 16.46 11.02 4.60
CA PHE A 176 16.31 11.05 3.14
C PHE A 176 15.82 12.42 2.69
N ASP A 177 16.51 13.02 1.71
CA ASP A 177 16.05 14.22 1.02
C ASP A 177 15.67 13.88 -0.42
N GLY A 178 14.37 13.77 -0.67
CA GLY A 178 13.82 13.50 -2.00
C GLY A 178 13.67 14.73 -2.89
N GLY A 179 14.20 15.89 -2.47
CA GLY A 179 14.10 17.14 -3.20
C GLY A 179 12.71 17.77 -3.18
N ALA A 180 12.53 18.82 -3.97
CA ALA A 180 11.31 19.62 -3.97
C ALA A 180 10.06 18.81 -4.37
N GLY A 181 8.96 18.99 -3.64
CA GLY A 181 7.71 18.28 -3.86
C GLY A 181 7.76 16.82 -3.42
N THR A 182 8.63 16.48 -2.48
CA THR A 182 8.72 15.13 -1.91
C THR A 182 8.42 15.15 -0.42
N PHE A 183 7.69 14.14 0.02
CA PHE A 183 7.40 13.85 1.42
C PHE A 183 7.88 12.43 1.71
N VAL A 184 8.57 12.24 2.83
CA VAL A 184 8.98 10.91 3.30
C VAL A 184 8.58 10.73 4.75
N ALA A 185 8.01 9.58 5.06
CA ALA A 185 7.72 9.14 6.41
C ALA A 185 8.33 7.75 6.66
N PHE A 186 9.01 7.62 7.78
CA PHE A 186 9.55 6.38 8.31
C PHE A 186 8.73 5.96 9.51
N ALA A 187 8.50 4.65 9.66
CA ALA A 187 7.78 4.09 10.80
C ALA A 187 8.46 4.37 12.14
N THR A 188 9.75 4.72 12.15
CA THR A 188 10.52 5.09 13.35
C THR A 188 11.56 6.17 13.02
N ALA A 189 12.05 6.87 14.03
CA ALA A 189 13.06 7.91 13.88
C ALA A 189 14.43 7.35 13.44
N PRO A 190 15.27 8.16 12.76
CA PRO A 190 16.67 7.81 12.55
C PRO A 190 17.31 7.42 13.89
N GLY A 191 18.12 6.37 13.93
CA GLY A 191 18.63 5.83 15.18
C GLY A 191 17.76 4.75 15.86
N GLN A 192 16.47 4.63 15.55
CA GLN A 192 15.50 3.86 16.34
C GLN A 192 14.94 2.62 15.62
N VAL A 193 14.19 1.77 16.34
CA VAL A 193 13.62 0.50 15.86
C VAL A 193 12.12 0.64 15.59
N ALA A 194 11.60 -0.09 14.60
CA ALA A 194 10.17 -0.22 14.31
C ALA A 194 9.69 -1.63 14.70
N TRP A 195 8.46 -1.75 15.20
CA TRP A 195 7.88 -3.02 15.63
C TRP A 195 7.05 -3.66 14.51
N ASP A 196 7.30 -4.95 14.28
CA ASP A 196 6.53 -5.75 13.33
C ASP A 196 5.05 -5.85 13.75
N LYS A 197 4.77 -6.03 15.06
CA LYS A 197 3.39 -6.22 15.57
C LYS A 197 3.23 -5.93 17.06
N THR A 198 2.13 -5.29 17.45
CA THR A 198 1.65 -5.27 18.83
C THR A 198 0.74 -6.48 19.11
N LYS A 199 0.68 -6.91 20.37
CA LYS A 199 -0.01 -8.15 20.75
C LYS A 199 -1.49 -8.13 20.31
N GLY A 200 -1.84 -9.01 19.37
CA GLY A 200 -3.22 -9.16 18.86
C GLY A 200 -3.59 -8.26 17.68
N ALA A 201 -2.69 -7.38 17.21
CA ALA A 201 -2.93 -6.56 16.03
C ALA A 201 -2.77 -7.37 14.73
N VAL A 202 -3.48 -7.00 13.66
CA VAL A 202 -3.28 -7.61 12.33
C VAL A 202 -2.11 -6.95 11.61
N ASN A 203 -2.02 -5.63 11.73
CA ASN A 203 -1.09 -4.76 11.03
C ASN A 203 0.07 -4.30 11.94
N SER A 204 1.14 -3.78 11.35
CA SER A 204 2.18 -3.06 12.12
C SER A 204 1.58 -1.84 12.84
N PRO A 205 2.19 -1.34 13.93
CA PRO A 205 1.72 -0.13 14.60
C PRO A 205 1.63 1.07 13.65
N PHE A 206 2.61 1.21 12.74
CA PHE A 206 2.66 2.32 11.80
C PHE A 206 1.56 2.20 10.74
N ALA A 207 1.42 1.05 10.10
CA ALA A 207 0.37 0.80 9.11
C ALA A 207 -1.03 0.94 9.74
N ALA A 208 -1.24 0.38 10.94
CA ALA A 208 -2.51 0.50 11.66
C ALA A 208 -2.88 1.96 11.95
N ALA A 209 -1.92 2.76 12.43
CA ALA A 209 -2.12 4.17 12.69
C ALA A 209 -2.36 4.95 11.38
N LEU A 210 -1.58 4.69 10.34
CA LEU A 210 -1.75 5.32 9.03
C LEU A 210 -3.16 5.06 8.48
N LEU A 211 -3.61 3.80 8.50
CA LEU A 211 -4.95 3.36 8.08
C LEU A 211 -6.08 4.05 8.84
N ALA A 212 -5.87 4.41 10.11
CA ALA A 212 -6.87 5.09 10.92
C ALA A 212 -7.10 6.56 10.50
N HIS A 213 -6.10 7.21 9.87
CA HIS A 213 -6.14 8.65 9.57
C HIS A 213 -6.22 8.97 8.07
N ILE A 214 -5.66 8.13 7.20
CA ILE A 214 -5.61 8.32 5.74
C ILE A 214 -6.97 8.65 5.09
N ALA A 215 -8.07 8.06 5.55
CA ALA A 215 -9.39 8.31 4.97
C ALA A 215 -10.14 9.51 5.58
N LYS A 216 -9.54 10.26 6.51
CA LYS A 216 -10.20 11.35 7.23
C LYS A 216 -10.35 12.59 6.33
N PRO A 217 -11.59 13.08 6.09
CA PRO A 217 -11.81 14.28 5.29
C PRO A 217 -11.15 15.53 5.87
N GLY A 218 -10.53 16.33 5.00
CA GLY A 218 -9.93 17.62 5.36
C GLY A 218 -8.66 17.55 6.20
N GLN A 219 -8.09 16.36 6.42
CA GLN A 219 -6.83 16.22 7.14
C GLN A 219 -5.65 16.32 6.16
N ASN A 220 -4.81 17.35 6.32
CA ASN A 220 -3.58 17.47 5.56
C ASN A 220 -2.55 16.45 6.06
N ILE A 221 -1.55 16.15 5.23
CA ILE A 221 -0.54 15.13 5.53
C ILE A 221 0.28 15.42 6.80
N SER A 222 0.54 16.69 7.12
CA SER A 222 1.27 17.06 8.35
C SER A 222 0.46 16.73 9.61
N ASP A 223 -0.82 17.11 9.65
CA ASP A 223 -1.73 16.78 10.76
C ASP A 223 -2.01 15.28 10.85
N LEU A 224 -2.07 14.60 9.70
CA LEU A 224 -2.15 13.14 9.64
C LEU A 224 -0.94 12.51 10.31
N MET A 225 0.27 12.97 9.99
CA MET A 225 1.49 12.36 10.54
C MET A 225 1.70 12.68 12.02
N ILE A 226 1.24 13.83 12.51
CA ILE A 226 1.15 14.11 13.95
C ILE A 226 0.25 13.07 14.63
N ALA A 227 -0.94 12.80 14.06
CA ALA A 227 -1.87 11.82 14.62
C ALA A 227 -1.30 10.40 14.57
N VAL A 228 -0.68 10.01 13.45
CA VAL A 228 0.02 8.72 13.30
C VAL A 228 1.10 8.56 14.36
N ARG A 229 1.92 9.59 14.58
CA ARG A 229 3.00 9.55 15.58
C ARG A 229 2.47 9.33 16.99
N ASN A 230 1.42 10.04 17.37
CA ASN A 230 0.77 9.89 18.68
C ASN A 230 0.19 8.48 18.88
N ASP A 231 -0.44 7.92 17.86
CA ASP A 231 -1.03 6.59 17.92
C ASP A 231 0.02 5.49 18.00
N VAL A 232 1.12 5.61 17.24
CA VAL A 232 2.24 4.66 17.29
C VAL A 232 2.96 4.74 18.64
N GLU A 233 3.24 5.92 19.16
CA GLU A 233 3.84 6.08 20.50
C GLU A 233 2.93 5.46 21.57
N THR A 234 1.63 5.69 21.50
CA THR A 234 0.67 5.10 22.43
C THR A 234 0.64 3.56 22.31
N ALA A 235 0.60 3.03 21.09
CA ALA A 235 0.52 1.59 20.84
C ALA A 235 1.81 0.84 21.22
N THR A 236 2.95 1.54 21.28
CA THR A 236 4.27 0.94 21.54
C THR A 236 4.83 1.29 22.93
N ASP A 237 4.05 1.94 23.79
CA ASP A 237 4.50 2.47 25.10
C ASP A 237 5.68 3.45 24.97
N GLY A 238 5.67 4.29 23.94
CA GLY A 238 6.71 5.29 23.64
C GLY A 238 8.01 4.70 23.10
N LYS A 239 8.01 3.44 22.68
CA LYS A 239 9.21 2.76 22.18
C LYS A 239 9.47 3.02 20.69
N GLN A 240 8.42 3.39 19.95
CA GLN A 240 8.49 3.74 18.53
C GLN A 240 7.93 5.14 18.32
N THR A 241 8.72 5.99 17.66
CA THR A 241 8.28 7.34 17.26
C THR A 241 8.48 7.46 15.75
N PRO A 242 7.40 7.45 14.95
CA PRO A 242 7.47 7.75 13.52
C PRO A 242 8.16 9.08 13.25
N TRP A 243 8.81 9.20 12.10
CA TRP A 243 9.53 10.41 11.70
C TRP A 243 9.23 10.73 10.26
N ASP A 244 9.00 12.01 9.97
CA ASP A 244 8.77 12.49 8.61
C ASP A 244 9.61 13.72 8.29
N GLN A 245 9.84 13.90 7.00
CA GLN A 245 10.46 15.07 6.40
C GLN A 245 9.66 15.46 5.16
N SER A 246 9.43 16.76 5.00
CA SER A 246 8.62 17.31 3.92
C SER A 246 9.35 18.45 3.22
N SER A 247 9.41 18.34 1.90
CA SER A 247 9.77 19.39 0.96
C SER A 247 8.58 19.71 0.02
N LEU A 248 7.36 19.35 0.43
CA LEU A 248 6.14 19.68 -0.30
C LEU A 248 5.95 21.19 -0.37
N ARG A 249 5.53 21.69 -1.54
CA ARG A 249 5.27 23.12 -1.77
C ARG A 249 3.81 23.50 -1.52
N GLU A 250 2.94 22.51 -1.38
CA GLU A 250 1.52 22.66 -1.15
C GLU A 250 1.05 21.58 -0.16
N GLN A 251 -0.07 21.83 0.51
CA GLN A 251 -0.64 20.83 1.41
C GLN A 251 -1.23 19.67 0.62
N PHE A 252 -0.85 18.45 0.97
CA PHE A 252 -1.47 17.24 0.44
C PHE A 252 -2.61 16.77 1.33
N PHE A 253 -3.73 16.39 0.72
CA PHE A 253 -4.89 15.79 1.38
C PHE A 253 -5.24 14.48 0.66
N PHE A 254 -5.33 13.38 1.41
CA PHE A 254 -5.88 12.14 0.86
C PHE A 254 -7.36 12.29 0.52
N VAL A 255 -8.10 13.00 1.38
CA VAL A 255 -9.50 13.41 1.16
C VAL A 255 -9.58 14.92 1.39
N PRO A 256 -9.70 15.73 0.33
CA PRO A 256 -9.85 17.19 0.44
C PRO A 256 -11.08 17.58 1.28
N PRO A 257 -11.06 18.74 1.97
CA PRO A 257 -12.26 19.25 2.63
C PRO A 257 -13.35 19.58 1.61
N ALA A 258 -14.62 19.38 1.99
CA ALA A 258 -15.78 19.54 1.10
C ALA A 258 -15.90 20.95 0.49
N ASP A 259 -15.36 21.95 1.19
CA ASP A 259 -15.37 23.36 0.78
C ASP A 259 -14.02 23.84 0.24
N ALA A 260 -13.09 22.93 -0.06
CA ALA A 260 -11.84 23.30 -0.73
C ALA A 260 -12.18 23.95 -2.08
N PRO A 261 -11.73 25.19 -2.35
CA PRO A 261 -11.70 25.69 -3.72
C PRO A 261 -10.99 24.64 -4.56
N ALA A 262 -11.60 24.20 -5.66
CA ALA A 262 -10.93 23.32 -6.60
C ALA A 262 -9.55 23.92 -6.87
N ALA A 263 -8.48 23.14 -6.63
CA ALA A 263 -7.12 23.57 -6.90
C ALA A 263 -7.14 24.20 -8.30
N PRO A 264 -6.69 25.45 -8.47
CA PRO A 264 -6.77 26.11 -9.75
C PRO A 264 -6.10 25.18 -10.76
N ALA A 265 -6.87 24.70 -11.73
CA ALA A 265 -6.31 24.00 -12.87
C ALA A 265 -5.18 24.92 -13.36
N ALA A 266 -3.95 24.40 -13.34
CA ALA A 266 -2.82 25.14 -13.87
C ALA A 266 -3.28 25.70 -15.22
N PRO A 267 -3.21 27.01 -15.46
CA PRO A 267 -3.64 27.56 -16.74
C PRO A 267 -2.88 26.79 -17.80
N VAL A 268 -3.62 26.05 -18.64
CA VAL A 268 -3.11 25.66 -19.94
C VAL A 268 -2.91 26.98 -20.67
N SER A 269 -1.72 27.54 -20.50
CA SER A 269 -1.30 28.69 -21.27
C SER A 269 -1.25 28.21 -22.71
N ASP A 270 -2.30 28.56 -23.46
CA ASP A 270 -2.35 28.55 -24.93
C ASP A 270 -1.46 29.69 -25.48
N GLU A 271 -0.36 29.97 -24.78
CA GLU A 271 0.66 30.91 -25.21
C GLU A 271 1.56 30.11 -26.16
N ALA A 272 1.23 30.21 -27.44
CA ALA A 272 2.07 29.78 -28.53
C ALA A 272 3.52 30.16 -28.21
N LEU A 273 4.39 29.14 -28.15
CA LEU A 273 5.82 29.34 -28.04
C LEU A 273 6.25 30.36 -29.10
N PRO A 274 7.07 31.37 -28.77
CA PRO A 274 7.60 32.26 -29.78
C PRO A 274 8.35 31.43 -30.83
N GLU A 275 8.00 31.61 -32.11
CA GLU A 275 8.76 31.06 -33.22
C GLU A 275 10.20 31.60 -33.13
N PHE A 276 11.13 30.73 -32.75
CA PHE A 276 12.55 31.03 -32.87
C PHE A 276 12.96 30.79 -34.32
N GLU A 277 13.23 31.86 -35.04
CA GLU A 277 13.83 31.80 -36.38
C GLU A 277 15.24 31.22 -36.26
N VAL A 278 15.45 30.05 -36.89
CA VAL A 278 16.75 29.39 -36.93
C VAL A 278 17.64 30.17 -37.89
N VAL A 279 18.53 31.01 -37.34
CA VAL A 279 19.61 31.61 -38.11
C VAL A 279 20.61 30.49 -38.47
N ALA A 280 20.77 30.25 -39.76
CA ALA A 280 21.69 29.26 -40.30
C ALA A 280 23.14 29.57 -39.87
N ASP A 281 23.75 28.61 -39.17
CA ASP A 281 25.16 28.62 -38.81
C ASP A 281 26.01 28.43 -40.08
N GLN A 282 26.87 29.40 -40.38
CA GLN A 282 27.93 29.25 -41.38
C GLN A 282 29.13 28.57 -40.73
N SER A 283 29.13 27.23 -40.73
CA SER A 283 30.32 26.46 -40.40
C SER A 283 31.06 26.06 -41.68
N THR A 284 32.17 26.74 -41.92
CA THR A 284 33.14 26.46 -42.98
C THR A 284 33.78 25.08 -42.81
N ALA A 285 33.79 24.31 -43.90
CA ALA A 285 34.40 23.00 -44.01
C ALA A 285 35.91 23.00 -43.73
N LEU A 286 36.35 22.03 -42.93
CA LEU A 286 37.71 21.47 -43.03
C LEU A 286 37.64 20.05 -43.60
N ALA A 287 38.45 19.82 -44.63
CA ALA A 287 38.62 18.55 -45.32
C ALA A 287 39.40 17.53 -44.47
N PRO A 288 39.18 16.21 -44.68
CA PRO A 288 39.94 15.16 -44.03
C PRO A 288 41.22 14.81 -44.81
N PRO A 289 42.31 14.38 -44.15
CA PRO A 289 43.36 13.65 -44.83
C PRO A 289 42.96 12.17 -44.97
N GLY A 290 43.07 11.64 -46.20
CA GLY A 290 43.01 10.20 -46.50
C GLY A 290 44.16 9.43 -45.84
N GLY A 291 44.30 8.11 -45.94
CA GLY A 291 43.61 7.03 -46.63
C GLY A 291 44.50 5.79 -46.45
N ILE A 292 43.98 4.58 -46.72
CA ILE A 292 44.70 3.45 -47.37
C ILE A 292 43.70 2.29 -47.54
N THR A 293 43.78 1.72 -48.75
CA THR A 293 43.09 0.62 -49.43
C THR A 293 43.36 -0.76 -48.80
N VAL A 294 42.59 -1.84 -49.04
CA VAL A 294 42.57 -2.68 -50.25
C VAL A 294 41.48 -3.79 -50.12
N VAL A 295 40.67 -3.99 -51.18
CA VAL A 295 40.23 -5.23 -51.88
C VAL A 295 40.20 -6.54 -51.07
N GLY A 296 39.20 -7.43 -51.09
CA GLY A 296 37.99 -7.67 -51.87
C GLY A 296 37.53 -9.13 -51.63
N GLN A 297 36.51 -9.56 -52.37
CA GLN A 297 36.06 -10.96 -52.58
C GLN A 297 34.90 -11.47 -51.70
N GLY A 298 33.73 -11.56 -52.32
CA GLY A 298 32.58 -12.31 -51.82
C GLY A 298 32.60 -13.77 -52.25
N VAL A 299 31.80 -14.57 -51.54
CA VAL A 299 31.24 -15.86 -51.98
C VAL A 299 29.85 -15.96 -51.33
N GLY A 300 28.86 -16.46 -52.08
CA GLY A 300 27.55 -16.90 -51.59
C GLY A 300 27.71 -17.99 -50.51
N ASP A 301 26.68 -18.43 -49.83
CA ASP A 301 25.62 -19.23 -50.43
C ASP A 301 24.31 -19.19 -49.60
N ASP A 302 23.20 -19.11 -50.32
CA ASP A 302 21.93 -19.82 -50.13
C ASP A 302 21.59 -20.45 -48.76
N LYS A 303 20.58 -19.88 -48.10
CA LYS A 303 19.42 -20.65 -47.60
C LYS A 303 18.26 -19.74 -47.21
N LEU A 304 17.36 -19.54 -48.17
CA LEU A 304 16.04 -18.96 -48.00
C LEU A 304 15.00 -20.03 -48.38
N ALA A 305 14.25 -20.51 -47.40
CA ALA A 305 12.94 -21.13 -47.48
C ALA A 305 12.57 -21.49 -46.04
N SER A 306 11.39 -21.28 -45.49
CA SER A 306 10.11 -20.74 -45.95
C SER A 306 9.19 -21.03 -44.76
N LEU A 307 8.47 -20.07 -44.19
CA LEU A 307 7.16 -20.35 -43.57
C LEU A 307 6.36 -19.04 -43.51
N ASP A 308 5.23 -19.11 -44.23
CA ASP A 308 4.14 -18.17 -44.43
C ASP A 308 3.64 -17.54 -43.12
N SER A 309 3.41 -16.22 -43.06
CA SER A 309 2.20 -15.53 -43.56
C SER A 309 0.90 -16.15 -43.05
N ASP A 310 0.34 -15.56 -41.99
CA ASP A 310 -1.08 -15.22 -42.02
C ASP A 310 -1.49 -14.13 -41.03
N SER A 311 -2.36 -13.26 -41.54
CA SER A 311 -3.31 -12.39 -40.84
C SER A 311 -2.83 -11.10 -40.17
N ARG A 312 -2.89 -10.05 -41.01
CA ARG A 312 -3.13 -8.66 -40.67
C ARG A 312 -4.64 -8.45 -40.47
N THR A 313 -5.10 -8.06 -39.28
CA THR A 313 -6.39 -7.36 -39.08
C THR A 313 -6.24 -6.25 -38.05
N THR A 314 -6.79 -5.09 -38.42
CA THR A 314 -6.91 -3.84 -37.68
C THR A 314 -8.18 -3.80 -36.82
N ASN A 315 -8.18 -2.88 -35.85
CA ASN A 315 -9.28 -2.28 -35.07
C ASN A 315 -9.58 -2.82 -33.64
N THR A 316 -9.22 -1.96 -32.67
CA THR A 316 -10.11 -1.26 -31.72
C THR A 316 -11.11 -2.06 -30.85
N LYS A 317 -10.96 -1.87 -29.52
CA LYS A 317 -11.95 -1.93 -28.41
C LYS A 317 -12.00 -3.23 -27.57
N LEU A 318 -11.67 -3.09 -26.28
CA LEU A 318 -11.92 -4.01 -25.16
C LEU A 318 -13.44 -4.23 -24.89
N PRO A 319 -13.87 -5.17 -24.03
CA PRO A 319 -13.31 -6.46 -23.60
C PRO A 319 -14.27 -7.65 -23.86
N ASP A 320 -13.81 -8.90 -23.78
CA ASP A 320 -14.67 -10.00 -23.34
C ASP A 320 -13.90 -11.07 -22.55
N ASN A 321 -14.40 -11.33 -21.35
CA ASN A 321 -13.95 -12.36 -20.41
C ASN A 321 -14.71 -13.66 -20.75
N THR A 322 -14.05 -14.62 -21.38
CA THR A 322 -14.39 -16.07 -21.35
C THR A 322 -13.45 -16.81 -22.30
N THR A 323 -12.28 -17.22 -21.83
CA THR A 323 -11.53 -18.40 -22.33
C THR A 323 -10.23 -18.55 -21.54
N ASN A 324 -10.33 -18.96 -20.28
CA ASN A 324 -9.26 -19.75 -19.68
C ASN A 324 -9.77 -21.18 -19.52
N THR A 325 -9.51 -22.00 -20.52
CA THR A 325 -10.03 -23.37 -20.68
C THR A 325 -9.24 -24.42 -19.89
N LYS A 326 -8.19 -24.02 -19.16
CA LYS A 326 -7.36 -24.97 -18.39
C LYS A 326 -7.89 -25.11 -16.96
N LEU A 327 -8.23 -26.35 -16.57
CA LEU A 327 -8.55 -26.68 -15.19
C LEU A 327 -7.28 -26.55 -14.33
N PRO A 328 -7.36 -25.98 -13.11
CA PRO A 328 -6.20 -25.85 -12.23
C PRO A 328 -5.66 -27.22 -11.84
N ASP A 329 -4.33 -27.33 -11.74
CA ASP A 329 -3.65 -28.59 -11.40
C ASP A 329 -3.98 -29.04 -9.96
N ASN A 330 -4.38 -28.10 -9.08
CA ASN A 330 -5.01 -28.36 -7.78
C ASN A 330 -6.43 -27.76 -7.77
N LEU A 331 -7.45 -28.62 -7.84
CA LEU A 331 -8.85 -28.17 -7.80
C LEU A 331 -9.24 -27.51 -6.47
N ALA A 332 -8.70 -27.97 -5.35
CA ALA A 332 -9.01 -27.37 -4.05
C ALA A 332 -8.55 -25.90 -4.00
N LEU A 333 -7.35 -25.63 -4.52
CA LEU A 333 -6.79 -24.28 -4.62
C LEU A 333 -7.63 -23.41 -5.57
N GLY A 334 -8.01 -23.96 -6.74
CA GLY A 334 -8.84 -23.26 -7.71
C GLY A 334 -10.22 -22.90 -7.16
N VAL A 335 -10.89 -23.86 -6.51
CA VAL A 335 -12.22 -23.63 -5.92
C VAL A 335 -12.15 -22.65 -4.75
N GLN A 336 -11.13 -22.74 -3.88
CA GLN A 336 -10.92 -21.75 -2.82
C GLN A 336 -10.69 -20.34 -3.39
N THR A 337 -9.90 -20.22 -4.45
CA THR A 337 -9.64 -18.94 -5.14
C THR A 337 -10.92 -18.32 -5.66
N GLU A 338 -11.77 -19.12 -6.31
CA GLU A 338 -13.03 -18.63 -6.85
C GLU A 338 -14.05 -18.30 -5.74
N LEU A 339 -14.13 -19.11 -4.68
CA LEU A 339 -14.96 -18.80 -3.51
C LEU A 339 -14.51 -17.51 -2.82
N ASP A 340 -13.21 -17.24 -2.75
CA ASP A 340 -12.65 -15.99 -2.22
C ASP A 340 -13.03 -14.80 -3.12
N ARG A 341 -12.84 -14.93 -4.44
CA ARG A 341 -13.20 -13.92 -5.43
C ARG A 341 -14.67 -13.49 -5.34
N ILE A 342 -15.59 -14.44 -5.11
CA ILE A 342 -17.02 -14.15 -5.00
C ILE A 342 -17.46 -13.77 -3.57
N GLY A 343 -16.52 -13.71 -2.63
CA GLY A 343 -16.72 -13.29 -1.24
C GLY A 343 -17.33 -14.35 -0.32
N CYS A 344 -17.33 -15.62 -0.72
CA CYS A 344 -17.85 -16.75 0.07
C CYS A 344 -16.77 -17.40 0.94
N TYR A 345 -15.48 -17.22 0.60
CA TYR A 345 -14.33 -17.66 1.39
C TYR A 345 -13.79 -16.49 2.22
N GLY A 346 -13.37 -16.77 3.45
CA GLY A 346 -12.83 -15.76 4.38
C GLY A 346 -11.61 -16.26 5.14
N MET A 347 -10.96 -17.29 4.61
CA MET A 347 -9.72 -17.86 5.13
C MET A 347 -8.67 -17.80 4.02
N ARG A 348 -7.42 -18.12 4.34
CA ARG A 348 -6.34 -18.16 3.36
C ARG A 348 -6.60 -19.25 2.31
N VAL A 349 -6.38 -18.91 1.04
CA VAL A 349 -6.36 -19.86 -0.07
C VAL A 349 -5.04 -20.63 -0.02
N ASP A 350 -5.09 -21.89 0.37
CA ASP A 350 -3.91 -22.73 0.67
C ASP A 350 -3.87 -24.06 -0.10
N GLY A 351 -4.97 -24.43 -0.77
CA GLY A 351 -5.13 -25.71 -1.44
C GLY A 351 -5.51 -26.85 -0.50
N ASP A 352 -5.67 -26.58 0.80
CA ASP A 352 -6.04 -27.58 1.80
C ASP A 352 -7.56 -27.61 1.99
N TRP A 353 -8.21 -28.68 1.51
CA TRP A 353 -9.67 -28.78 1.56
C TRP A 353 -10.19 -29.22 2.94
N GLY A 354 -10.36 -28.25 3.83
CA GLY A 354 -10.80 -28.46 5.21
C GLY A 354 -12.24 -28.03 5.52
N ASN A 355 -12.60 -28.05 6.81
CA ASN A 355 -13.94 -27.66 7.29
C ASN A 355 -14.34 -26.23 6.87
N GLY A 356 -13.39 -25.30 6.79
CA GLY A 356 -13.72 -23.93 6.37
C GLY A 356 -14.01 -23.80 4.86
N SER A 357 -13.39 -24.62 4.01
CA SER A 357 -13.70 -24.70 2.58
C SER A 357 -15.11 -25.27 2.35
N ARG A 358 -15.49 -26.32 3.10
CA ARG A 358 -16.86 -26.84 3.11
C ARG A 358 -17.88 -25.82 3.63
N ARG A 359 -17.53 -25.01 4.64
CA ARG A 359 -18.40 -23.92 5.14
C ARG A 359 -18.61 -22.81 4.11
N ALA A 360 -17.59 -22.49 3.32
CA ALA A 360 -17.71 -21.50 2.26
C ALA A 360 -18.53 -21.98 1.07
N MET A 361 -18.39 -23.26 0.69
CA MET A 361 -19.31 -23.91 -0.25
C MET A 361 -20.76 -23.88 0.25
N THR A 362 -20.97 -24.12 1.54
CA THR A 362 -22.29 -23.98 2.17
C THR A 362 -22.82 -22.55 2.03
N ALA A 363 -22.00 -21.55 2.36
CA ALA A 363 -22.37 -20.14 2.24
C ALA A 363 -22.68 -19.74 0.79
N TYR A 364 -21.97 -20.29 -0.19
CA TYR A 364 -22.24 -20.11 -1.61
C TYR A 364 -23.62 -20.66 -2.01
N TYR A 365 -23.94 -21.91 -1.65
CA TYR A 365 -25.26 -22.48 -1.93
C TYR A 365 -26.39 -21.70 -1.24
N GLU A 366 -26.18 -21.27 0.00
CA GLU A 366 -27.12 -20.43 0.74
C GLU A 366 -27.35 -19.07 0.06
N ALA A 367 -26.28 -18.39 -0.36
CA ALA A 367 -26.37 -17.11 -1.06
C ALA A 367 -27.14 -17.22 -2.38
N LYS A 368 -26.98 -18.34 -3.09
CA LYS A 368 -27.68 -18.65 -4.35
C LYS A 368 -29.07 -19.24 -4.14
N LYS A 369 -29.46 -19.53 -2.90
CA LYS A 369 -30.72 -20.22 -2.54
C LYS A 369 -30.88 -21.55 -3.28
N LEU A 370 -29.77 -22.25 -3.50
CA LEU A 370 -29.73 -23.57 -4.12
C LEU A 370 -29.80 -24.65 -3.02
N PRO A 371 -30.33 -25.84 -3.32
CA PRO A 371 -30.19 -26.97 -2.39
C PRO A 371 -28.71 -27.26 -2.13
N PRO A 372 -28.33 -27.74 -0.93
CA PRO A 372 -26.94 -28.06 -0.63
C PRO A 372 -26.43 -29.10 -1.63
N GLY A 373 -25.46 -28.69 -2.45
CA GLY A 373 -24.82 -29.52 -3.45
C GLY A 373 -23.55 -30.21 -2.92
N ASP A 374 -22.67 -30.61 -3.84
CA ASP A 374 -21.38 -31.18 -3.49
C ASP A 374 -20.50 -30.15 -2.78
N LEU A 375 -19.97 -30.50 -1.61
CA LEU A 375 -19.11 -29.64 -0.80
C LEU A 375 -17.62 -29.92 -1.05
N GLU A 376 -17.30 -30.86 -1.93
CA GLU A 376 -15.94 -31.21 -2.34
C GLU A 376 -15.52 -30.45 -3.61
N PRO A 377 -14.20 -30.23 -3.82
CA PRO A 377 -13.73 -29.44 -4.94
C PRO A 377 -13.75 -30.29 -6.21
N THR A 378 -14.81 -30.17 -6.99
CA THR A 378 -14.97 -30.87 -8.27
C THR A 378 -14.86 -29.92 -9.46
N GLU A 379 -14.59 -30.48 -10.65
CA GLU A 379 -14.50 -29.69 -11.87
C GLU A 379 -15.81 -28.94 -12.15
N ALA A 380 -16.95 -29.58 -11.88
CA ALA A 380 -18.26 -28.97 -12.04
C ALA A 380 -18.46 -27.76 -11.11
N VAL A 381 -18.03 -27.89 -9.85
CA VAL A 381 -18.07 -26.79 -8.87
C VAL A 381 -17.18 -25.64 -9.32
N TYR A 382 -15.92 -25.93 -9.70
CA TYR A 382 -14.99 -24.91 -10.16
C TYR A 382 -15.53 -24.14 -11.38
N ARG A 383 -16.05 -24.86 -12.39
CA ARG A 383 -16.63 -24.23 -13.59
C ARG A 383 -17.87 -23.41 -13.28
N ALA A 384 -18.71 -23.85 -12.33
CA ALA A 384 -19.86 -23.07 -11.91
C ALA A 384 -19.42 -21.73 -11.29
N LEU A 385 -18.43 -21.76 -10.40
CA LEU A 385 -17.94 -20.57 -9.71
C LEU A 385 -17.27 -19.54 -10.64
N LEU A 386 -16.64 -19.96 -11.73
CA LEU A 386 -16.06 -19.04 -12.74
C LEU A 386 -17.11 -18.09 -13.35
N SER A 387 -18.37 -18.53 -13.45
CA SER A 387 -19.47 -17.74 -14.01
C SER A 387 -20.13 -16.80 -13.00
N GLU A 388 -19.72 -16.85 -11.73
CA GLU A 388 -20.35 -16.10 -10.66
C GLU A 388 -19.77 -14.68 -10.54
N PRO A 389 -20.61 -13.65 -10.34
CA PRO A 389 -20.15 -12.28 -10.18
C PRO A 389 -19.35 -12.11 -8.89
N ALA A 390 -18.40 -11.16 -8.88
CA ALA A 390 -17.79 -10.73 -7.62
C ALA A 390 -18.89 -10.22 -6.67
N ASN A 391 -18.80 -10.58 -5.38
CA ASN A 391 -19.76 -10.26 -4.31
C ASN A 391 -21.03 -11.13 -4.20
N THR A 392 -21.08 -12.34 -4.79
CA THR A 392 -22.21 -13.28 -4.60
C THR A 392 -22.55 -13.54 -3.13
N CYS A 393 -21.56 -13.59 -2.24
CA CYS A 393 -21.75 -13.81 -0.80
C CYS A 393 -21.66 -12.54 0.07
N ALA A 394 -21.81 -11.34 -0.52
CA ALA A 394 -21.84 -10.11 0.27
C ALA A 394 -22.96 -10.18 1.33
N LYS A 395 -22.56 -10.14 2.60
CA LYS A 395 -23.49 -10.12 3.73
C LYS A 395 -24.39 -8.90 3.60
N ALA A 396 -25.70 -9.13 3.55
CA ALA A 396 -26.68 -8.06 3.65
C ALA A 396 -26.40 -7.25 4.93
N ALA A 397 -26.16 -5.95 4.79
CA ALA A 397 -26.00 -5.04 5.90
C ALA A 397 -27.29 -5.02 6.73
N VAL A 398 -27.27 -5.65 7.91
CA VAL A 398 -28.38 -5.54 8.87
C VAL A 398 -28.24 -4.19 9.56
N ALA A 399 -29.17 -3.28 9.26
CA ALA A 399 -29.29 -1.99 9.91
C ALA A 399 -29.45 -2.16 11.44
N VAL A 400 -28.47 -1.69 12.21
CA VAL A 400 -28.55 -1.65 13.67
C VAL A 400 -29.40 -0.44 14.06
N LYS A 401 -30.61 -0.71 14.56
CA LYS A 401 -31.48 0.31 15.16
C LYS A 401 -30.90 0.74 16.52
N ALA A 402 -30.84 2.06 16.75
CA ALA A 402 -30.28 2.66 17.96
C ALA A 402 -30.97 2.17 19.27
N PRO A 403 -30.24 2.09 20.40
CA PRO A 403 -30.78 1.55 21.64
C PRO A 403 -31.62 2.59 22.39
N THR A 404 -32.89 2.27 22.64
CA THR A 404 -33.75 2.96 23.62
C THR A 404 -33.60 2.34 25.01
N LYS A 405 -33.63 3.20 26.03
CA LYS A 405 -33.42 2.86 27.45
C LYS A 405 -34.60 2.15 28.13
N SER A 406 -34.25 1.31 29.12
CA SER A 406 -34.98 0.90 30.35
C SER A 406 -36.07 -0.20 30.22
N PRO A 407 -36.47 -0.93 31.30
CA PRO A 407 -35.98 -1.01 32.69
C PRO A 407 -35.76 -2.45 33.24
N THR A 408 -35.19 -2.52 34.45
CA THR A 408 -35.02 -3.66 35.36
C THR A 408 -36.26 -4.56 35.54
N LYS A 409 -36.10 -5.89 35.51
CA LYS A 409 -36.86 -6.82 36.38
C LYS A 409 -36.22 -8.20 36.52
N SER A 410 -36.28 -8.70 37.75
CA SER A 410 -35.87 -10.03 38.21
C SER A 410 -36.74 -11.16 37.66
N THR A 411 -36.20 -12.38 37.56
CA THR A 411 -36.90 -13.61 37.97
C THR A 411 -35.95 -14.83 38.07
N THR A 412 -35.81 -15.29 39.31
CA THR A 412 -36.05 -16.67 39.80
C THR A 412 -35.46 -17.89 39.07
N LYS A 413 -34.63 -18.62 39.83
CA LYS A 413 -34.10 -19.99 39.57
C LYS A 413 -35.11 -21.11 39.86
N SER A 414 -34.81 -22.26 39.24
CA SER A 414 -34.87 -23.67 39.74
C SER A 414 -35.88 -24.60 39.03
N PRO A 415 -35.75 -25.95 39.13
CA PRO A 415 -34.55 -26.82 39.30
C PRO A 415 -34.63 -28.19 38.55
N THR A 416 -33.54 -28.98 38.51
CA THR A 416 -33.39 -30.48 38.68
C THR A 416 -32.10 -30.96 37.99
N LYS A 417 -31.30 -31.97 38.40
CA LYS A 417 -31.26 -32.93 39.53
C LYS A 417 -29.83 -33.54 39.60
N SER A 418 -29.34 -33.75 40.84
CA SER A 418 -28.42 -34.79 41.42
C SER A 418 -27.61 -35.72 40.49
N SER A 419 -26.32 -36.00 40.67
CA SER A 419 -25.58 -36.60 41.82
C SER A 419 -24.09 -36.72 41.39
N GLY A 420 -23.00 -36.73 42.17
CA GLY A 420 -22.74 -36.80 43.60
C GLY A 420 -21.42 -37.57 43.82
N LYS A 421 -20.33 -36.93 44.30
CA LYS A 421 -19.32 -37.56 45.19
C LYS A 421 -18.34 -36.52 45.77
N LYS A 422 -18.27 -36.51 47.11
CA LYS A 422 -17.27 -35.87 48.01
C LYS A 422 -16.05 -36.85 48.16
N PRO A 423 -14.91 -36.55 48.84
CA PRO A 423 -14.82 -35.79 50.10
C PRO A 423 -13.58 -34.90 50.40
N THR A 424 -13.79 -33.87 51.26
CA THR A 424 -12.96 -33.37 52.42
C THR A 424 -11.50 -32.91 52.20
N ALA A 425 -10.86 -31.96 52.92
CA ALA A 425 -11.05 -31.18 54.16
C ALA A 425 -10.06 -29.97 54.12
N THR A 426 -10.43 -28.72 54.44
CA THR A 426 -10.36 -27.97 55.73
C THR A 426 -8.97 -27.39 56.17
N LYS A 427 -8.76 -26.06 55.95
CA LYS A 427 -8.07 -24.98 56.74
C LYS A 427 -6.59 -25.11 57.19
N PRO A 428 -5.91 -24.05 57.75
CA PRO A 428 -6.18 -22.59 57.75
C PRO A 428 -4.96 -21.65 57.49
N THR A 429 -5.31 -20.38 57.26
CA THR A 429 -4.56 -19.11 57.37
C THR A 429 -3.61 -18.98 58.58
N LYS A 430 -2.46 -18.27 58.41
CA LYS A 430 -1.86 -17.38 59.43
C LYS A 430 -0.99 -16.27 58.83
N THR A 431 -0.84 -15.25 59.65
CA THR A 431 -0.64 -13.81 59.41
C THR A 431 0.82 -13.37 59.56
N LYS A 432 1.11 -12.19 58.99
CA LYS A 432 2.31 -11.32 59.13
C LYS A 432 2.79 -11.12 60.59
N PRO A 433 4.07 -10.74 60.83
CA PRO A 433 4.39 -9.33 61.14
C PRO A 433 5.72 -8.81 60.53
N ALA A 434 5.96 -7.50 60.69
CA ALA A 434 6.97 -6.67 60.02
C ALA A 434 8.25 -6.42 60.84
N ALA A 435 9.24 -5.85 60.12
CA ALA A 435 10.25 -4.84 60.53
C ALA A 435 11.72 -5.29 60.71
N ALA A 436 12.62 -4.71 59.89
CA ALA A 436 13.87 -4.05 60.32
C ALA A 436 14.54 -3.29 59.15
N ALA A 437 15.41 -2.33 59.51
CA ALA A 437 15.85 -1.12 58.78
C ALA A 437 16.93 -1.28 57.68
N ALA A 438 16.88 -0.35 56.70
CA ALA A 438 17.93 0.50 56.05
C ALA A 438 19.42 0.04 55.94
N PRO A 439 20.22 0.43 54.90
CA PRO A 439 20.32 1.82 54.43
C PRO A 439 20.50 2.10 52.92
N VAL A 440 20.38 3.41 52.66
CA VAL A 440 20.38 4.22 51.45
C VAL A 440 21.68 4.13 50.63
N LYS A 441 21.57 4.09 49.29
CA LYS A 441 22.66 4.42 48.35
C LYS A 441 22.25 5.58 47.42
N LYS A 442 23.20 6.49 47.25
CA LYS A 442 23.13 7.86 46.74
C LYS A 442 22.85 7.96 45.23
N GLN A 443 22.06 8.96 44.85
CA GLN A 443 21.98 9.54 43.50
C GLN A 443 23.24 10.37 43.18
N PRO A 444 23.72 10.39 41.92
CA PRO A 444 24.71 11.37 41.48
C PRO A 444 24.03 12.68 41.02
N THR A 445 24.56 13.80 41.51
CA THR A 445 24.20 15.17 41.13
C THR A 445 24.98 15.61 39.89
N CYS A 446 24.28 16.05 38.84
CA CYS A 446 24.88 16.76 37.70
C CYS A 446 25.28 18.18 38.13
N LYS A 447 26.56 18.53 37.91
CA LYS A 447 27.09 19.88 38.09
C LYS A 447 27.25 20.51 36.70
N PHE A 448 26.45 21.54 36.41
CA PHE A 448 26.66 22.42 35.26
C PHE A 448 27.97 23.18 35.44
N MET A 449 28.87 23.08 34.46
CA MET A 449 30.08 23.90 34.37
C MET A 449 30.07 24.58 33.01
N VAL A 450 29.84 25.89 33.04
CA VAL A 450 29.97 26.81 31.91
C VAL A 450 31.46 27.05 31.69
N ILE A 451 31.98 26.68 30.52
CA ILE A 451 33.26 27.19 30.02
C ILE A 451 33.04 27.74 28.62
N ALA A 452 33.26 29.05 28.51
CA ALA A 452 33.36 29.78 27.27
C ALA A 452 34.61 29.34 26.49
N ILE A 453 34.48 29.17 25.18
CA ILE A 453 35.63 29.12 24.27
C ILE A 453 35.58 30.36 23.38
N VAL A 454 36.70 31.06 23.45
CA VAL A 454 37.09 32.30 22.80
C VAL A 454 37.46 32.03 21.34
N CYS A 455 37.06 32.93 20.43
CA CYS A 455 37.59 33.01 19.07
C CYS A 455 39.08 33.38 19.08
N SER A 456 39.89 32.68 18.28
CA SER A 456 41.08 33.20 17.61
C SER A 456 41.34 32.38 16.36
#